data_AF-A0A2J7RF07-F1
#
_entry.id   AF-A0A2J7RF07-F1
#
_cell.length_a   1.000
_cell.length_b   1.000
_cell.length_c   1.000
_cell.angle_alpha   90.00
_cell.angle_beta   90.00
_cell.angle_gamma   90.00
#
_symmetry.space_group_name_H-M   'P 1'
#
loop_
_entity.id
_entity.type
_entity.pdbx_description
1 polymer ?
#
loop_
_entity_poly.entity_id
_entity_poly.type
_entity_poly.pdbx_seq_one_letter_code
_entity_poly.pdbx_strand_id
1 'polypeptide(L)'
;MDIAVEVAAVANQVYISHNLRESLMYLPPNVKQVPGIKAASIDGFTFLDDSSEKADALIYCTGYKFDFPFLTPECKVRIEGRRVMPLYKHLIHTELPTLCFVGLPFKVLPFPLFHFQIQYFMRTLDGSISLPSKDEMDEETERDFQKRLALDMPPTYAHQMGSMQWDYFAELADCLGIKRLPPVVRMVYDYVADRRKEDMMHYKTESYTLLDHGHFARNQVSP
;
A
#
# COMPACT_ATOMS: atom_id res chain seq x y z
N MET A 1 5.68 -12.72 -2.97
CA MET A 1 6.84 -12.50 -3.85
C MET A 1 8.12 -12.51 -3.05
N ASP A 2 8.47 -11.46 -2.31
CA ASP A 2 9.72 -11.43 -1.52
C ASP A 2 9.93 -12.69 -0.66
N ILE A 3 8.95 -13.09 0.17
CA ILE A 3 9.02 -14.33 0.97
C ILE A 3 9.28 -15.57 0.09
N ALA A 4 8.61 -15.69 -1.05
CA ALA A 4 8.78 -16.85 -1.93
C ALA A 4 10.18 -16.89 -2.56
N VAL A 5 10.73 -15.73 -2.91
CA VAL A 5 12.10 -15.61 -3.45
C VAL A 5 13.14 -15.95 -2.40
N GLU A 6 12.98 -15.46 -1.17
CA GLU A 6 13.91 -15.77 -0.07
C GLU A 6 13.86 -17.26 0.32
N VAL A 7 12.65 -17.84 0.43
CA VAL A 7 12.49 -19.27 0.74
C VAL A 7 13.04 -20.14 -0.39
N ALA A 8 12.90 -19.72 -1.66
CA ALA A 8 13.44 -20.44 -2.80
C ALA A 8 14.96 -20.63 -2.77
N ALA A 9 15.70 -19.78 -2.04
CA ALA A 9 17.15 -19.93 -1.88
C ALA A 9 17.56 -21.11 -0.98
N VAL A 10 16.63 -21.65 -0.17
CA VAL A 10 16.91 -22.71 0.81
C VAL A 10 15.97 -23.92 0.69
N ALA A 11 14.82 -23.77 0.05
CA ALA A 11 13.84 -24.84 -0.15
C ALA A 11 14.05 -25.61 -1.45
N ASN A 12 13.74 -26.90 -1.45
CA ASN A 12 13.80 -27.74 -2.65
C ASN A 12 12.78 -27.30 -3.71
N GLN A 13 11.58 -26.89 -3.29
CA GLN A 13 10.48 -26.47 -4.16
C GLN A 13 9.60 -25.46 -3.41
N VAL A 14 9.12 -24.44 -4.12
CA VAL A 14 8.18 -23.45 -3.59
C VAL A 14 6.96 -23.37 -4.51
N TYR A 15 5.77 -23.27 -3.92
CA TYR A 15 4.52 -23.05 -4.63
C TYR A 15 3.92 -21.71 -4.23
N ILE A 16 3.63 -20.85 -5.22
CA ILE A 16 2.87 -19.62 -5.01
C ILE A 16 1.43 -19.88 -5.46
N SER A 17 0.54 -20.10 -4.49
CA SER A 17 -0.90 -20.24 -4.73
C SER A 17 -1.56 -18.85 -4.86
N HIS A 18 -2.14 -18.54 -6.01
CA HIS A 18 -2.90 -17.29 -6.20
C HIS A 18 -3.97 -17.38 -7.29
N ASN A 19 -4.87 -16.38 -7.30
CA ASN A 19 -5.92 -16.21 -8.33
C ASN A 19 -5.70 -14.92 -9.16
N LEU A 20 -4.44 -14.52 -9.36
CA LEU A 20 -4.11 -13.40 -10.24
C LEU A 20 -4.51 -13.72 -11.69
N ARG A 21 -4.91 -12.68 -12.44
CA ARG A 21 -5.25 -12.82 -13.87
C ARG A 21 -4.02 -13.13 -14.73
N GLU A 22 -2.89 -12.55 -14.37
CA GLU A 22 -1.61 -12.71 -15.07
C GLU A 22 -0.63 -13.47 -14.18
N SER A 23 0.17 -14.32 -14.81
CA SER A 23 1.26 -15.02 -14.12
C SER A 23 2.41 -14.07 -13.83
N LEU A 24 3.01 -14.24 -12.67
CA LEU A 24 4.22 -13.57 -12.25
C LEU A 24 5.38 -14.05 -13.14
N MET A 25 6.23 -13.11 -13.57
CA MET A 25 7.39 -13.40 -14.41
C MET A 25 8.68 -13.39 -13.57
N TYR A 26 9.76 -13.94 -14.14
CA TYR A 26 11.11 -13.88 -13.57
C TYR A 26 11.23 -14.47 -12.16
N LEU A 27 10.63 -15.64 -11.95
CA LEU A 27 10.72 -16.39 -10.70
C LEU A 27 11.96 -17.31 -10.68
N PRO A 28 12.50 -17.63 -9.50
CA PRO A 28 13.49 -18.68 -9.35
C PRO A 28 13.03 -20.01 -9.97
N PRO A 29 13.95 -20.84 -10.48
CA PRO A 29 13.60 -22.06 -11.24
C PRO A 29 12.83 -23.10 -10.42
N ASN A 30 12.98 -23.10 -9.09
CA ASN A 30 12.27 -23.98 -8.15
C ASN A 30 10.98 -23.36 -7.59
N VAL A 31 10.45 -22.29 -8.19
CA VAL A 31 9.19 -21.66 -7.80
C VAL A 31 8.13 -21.93 -8.87
N LYS A 32 7.05 -22.61 -8.49
CA LYS A 32 5.90 -22.90 -9.35
C LYS A 32 4.69 -22.06 -8.91
N GLN A 33 3.97 -21.48 -9.87
CA GLN A 33 2.68 -20.84 -9.61
C GLN A 33 1.58 -21.89 -9.73
N VAL A 34 0.66 -21.89 -8.77
CA VAL A 34 -0.48 -22.82 -8.72
C VAL A 34 -1.77 -22.02 -8.42
N PRO A 35 -2.96 -22.53 -8.78
CA PRO A 35 -4.21 -21.85 -8.44
C PRO A 35 -4.43 -21.77 -6.93
N GLY A 36 -5.49 -21.06 -6.52
CA GLY A 36 -5.91 -21.02 -5.12
C GLY A 36 -6.05 -22.43 -4.51
N ILE A 37 -5.69 -22.56 -3.23
CA ILE A 37 -5.89 -23.80 -2.48
C ILE A 37 -7.39 -24.06 -2.28
N LYS A 38 -7.84 -25.25 -2.66
CA LYS A 38 -9.19 -25.78 -2.44
C LYS A 38 -9.30 -26.56 -1.13
N ALA A 39 -8.33 -27.42 -0.83
CA ALA A 39 -8.30 -28.21 0.38
C ALA A 39 -6.87 -28.58 0.79
N ALA A 40 -6.67 -28.87 2.08
CA ALA A 40 -5.44 -29.43 2.62
C ALA A 40 -5.73 -30.82 3.20
N SER A 41 -4.78 -31.74 3.03
CA SER A 41 -4.81 -33.09 3.59
C SER A 41 -3.43 -33.47 4.11
N ILE A 42 -3.31 -34.66 4.71
CA ILE A 42 -2.02 -35.19 5.16
C ILE A 42 -1.05 -35.43 3.97
N ASP A 43 -1.59 -35.60 2.77
CA ASP A 43 -0.83 -35.85 1.55
C ASP A 43 -0.50 -34.58 0.76
N GLY A 44 -0.83 -33.40 1.29
CA GLY A 44 -0.53 -32.10 0.66
C GLY A 44 -1.76 -31.23 0.41
N PHE A 45 -1.76 -30.53 -0.72
CA PHE A 45 -2.77 -29.52 -1.06
C PHE A 45 -3.42 -29.83 -2.41
N THR A 46 -4.74 -29.67 -2.48
CA THR A 46 -5.51 -29.69 -3.74
C THR A 46 -5.86 -28.26 -4.10
N PHE A 47 -5.73 -27.90 -5.38
CA PHE A 47 -6.00 -26.56 -5.89
C PHE A 47 -7.37 -26.48 -6.57
N LEU A 48 -7.79 -25.26 -6.94
CA LEU A 48 -9.09 -24.99 -7.54
C LEU A 48 -9.30 -25.66 -8.92
N ASP A 49 -8.22 -26.06 -9.60
CA ASP A 49 -8.25 -26.81 -10.86
C ASP A 49 -8.16 -28.33 -10.66
N ASP A 50 -8.34 -28.80 -9.42
CA ASP A 50 -8.23 -30.20 -8.99
C ASP A 50 -6.83 -30.83 -9.12
N SER A 51 -5.81 -30.06 -9.51
CA SER A 51 -4.42 -30.48 -9.37
C SER A 51 -3.99 -30.55 -7.90
N SER A 52 -2.91 -31.28 -7.61
CA SER A 52 -2.40 -31.42 -6.24
C SER A 52 -0.88 -31.42 -6.18
N GLU A 53 -0.36 -30.94 -5.05
CA GLU A 53 1.08 -30.91 -4.77
C GLU A 53 1.34 -31.23 -3.29
N LYS A 54 2.46 -31.88 -3.02
CA LYS A 54 2.97 -32.10 -1.67
C LYS A 54 3.78 -30.89 -1.21
N ALA A 55 3.52 -30.43 0.02
CA ALA A 55 4.31 -29.39 0.66
C ALA A 55 4.33 -29.59 2.18
N ASP A 56 5.48 -29.28 2.79
CA ASP A 56 5.72 -29.49 4.22
C ASP A 56 5.19 -28.33 5.09
N ALA A 57 5.01 -27.15 4.50
CA ALA A 57 4.60 -25.95 5.21
C ALA A 57 3.69 -25.06 4.34
N LEU A 58 2.77 -24.35 5.00
CA LEU A 58 1.92 -23.33 4.40
C LEU A 58 2.19 -21.97 5.06
N ILE A 59 2.54 -20.97 4.26
CA ILE A 59 2.79 -19.60 4.72
C ILE A 59 1.70 -18.67 4.17
N TYR A 60 0.83 -18.16 5.04
CA TYR A 60 -0.22 -17.22 4.63
C TYR A 60 0.38 -15.85 4.30
N CYS A 61 0.34 -15.48 3.03
CA CYS A 61 0.72 -14.17 2.51
C CYS A 61 -0.52 -13.36 2.06
N THR A 62 -1.63 -13.46 2.82
CA THR A 62 -2.97 -12.96 2.43
C THR A 62 -3.27 -11.52 2.87
N GLY A 63 -2.25 -10.81 3.36
CA GLY A 63 -2.35 -9.42 3.81
C GLY A 63 -2.81 -9.28 5.26
N TYR A 64 -3.23 -8.07 5.62
CA TYR A 64 -3.56 -7.68 7.00
C TYR A 64 -4.92 -6.98 7.06
N LYS A 65 -5.52 -6.98 8.25
CA LYS A 65 -6.73 -6.22 8.59
C LYS A 65 -6.35 -5.02 9.47
N PHE A 66 -7.12 -3.95 9.38
CA PHE A 66 -7.04 -2.89 10.38
C PHE A 66 -7.73 -3.38 11.66
N ASP A 67 -7.04 -3.25 12.78
CA ASP A 67 -7.54 -3.60 14.10
C ASP A 67 -6.92 -2.65 15.13
N PHE A 68 -7.77 -2.05 15.96
CA PHE A 68 -7.38 -1.04 16.95
C PHE A 68 -8.00 -1.42 18.31
N PRO A 69 -7.51 -2.49 18.96
CA PRO A 69 -8.14 -3.04 20.18
C PRO A 69 -8.09 -2.10 21.39
N PHE A 70 -7.30 -1.02 21.29
CA PHE A 70 -7.19 0.03 22.31
C PHE A 70 -8.23 1.14 22.16
N LEU A 71 -8.97 1.22 21.05
CA LEU A 71 -10.01 2.22 20.85
C LEU A 71 -11.33 1.72 21.41
N THR A 72 -11.95 2.53 22.27
CA THR A 72 -13.26 2.22 22.83
C THR A 72 -14.38 2.69 21.88
N PRO A 73 -15.62 2.20 22.04
CA PRO A 73 -16.75 2.64 21.21
C PRO A 73 -16.97 4.16 21.21
N GLU A 74 -16.60 4.86 22.27
CA GLU A 74 -16.68 6.32 22.40
C GLU A 74 -15.74 7.05 21.44
N CYS A 75 -14.68 6.40 20.94
CA CYS A 75 -13.84 6.95 19.88
C CYS A 75 -14.55 6.98 18.52
N LYS A 76 -15.71 6.32 18.37
CA LYS A 76 -16.56 6.33 17.17
C LYS A 76 -15.88 5.91 15.86
N VAL A 77 -14.74 5.22 15.96
CA VAL A 77 -14.04 4.67 14.82
C VAL A 77 -14.73 3.39 14.35
N ARG A 78 -15.11 3.36 13.07
CA ARG A 78 -15.75 2.23 12.42
C ARG A 78 -14.83 1.63 11.38
N ILE A 79 -14.77 0.30 11.33
CA ILE A 79 -14.02 -0.44 10.31
C ILE A 79 -14.99 -1.32 9.54
N GLU A 80 -15.16 -1.02 8.25
CA GLU A 80 -15.95 -1.84 7.33
C GLU A 80 -15.01 -2.51 6.32
N GLY A 81 -14.77 -3.81 6.51
CA GLY A 81 -13.76 -4.55 5.76
C GLY A 81 -12.35 -4.00 6.03
N ARG A 82 -11.88 -3.12 5.14
CA ARG A 82 -10.57 -2.43 5.26
C ARG A 82 -10.70 -0.90 5.13
N ARG A 83 -11.91 -0.36 5.26
CA ARG A 83 -12.17 1.09 5.32
C ARG A 83 -12.33 1.51 6.78
N VAL A 84 -11.50 2.43 7.25
CA VAL A 84 -11.56 3.07 8.56
C VAL A 84 -12.26 4.42 8.41
N MET A 85 -13.26 4.69 9.25
CA MET A 85 -14.15 5.85 9.17
C MET A 85 -14.49 6.40 10.55
N PRO A 86 -14.94 7.67 10.65
CA PRO A 86 -14.99 8.69 9.58
C PRO A 86 -13.69 9.52 9.55
N LEU A 87 -12.92 9.44 8.45
CA LEU A 87 -11.60 10.06 8.35
C LEU A 87 -11.49 11.07 7.22
N TYR A 88 -11.39 12.36 7.57
CA TYR A 88 -11.03 13.43 6.66
C TYR A 88 -9.61 13.22 6.13
N LYS A 89 -9.44 13.28 4.81
CA LYS A 89 -8.16 13.08 4.12
C LYS A 89 -7.43 11.78 4.55
N HIS A 90 -8.19 10.73 4.88
CA HIS A 90 -7.68 9.47 5.45
C HIS A 90 -6.80 9.61 6.70
N LEU A 91 -6.96 10.72 7.44
CA LEU A 91 -6.06 11.12 8.51
C LEU A 91 -6.83 11.52 9.77
N ILE A 92 -7.68 12.54 9.70
CA ILE A 92 -8.27 13.19 10.89
C ILE A 92 -9.70 12.68 11.10
N HIS A 93 -10.05 12.31 12.34
CA HIS A 93 -11.41 11.88 12.65
C HIS A 93 -12.38 13.08 12.58
N THR A 94 -13.45 12.98 11.77
CA THR A 94 -14.32 14.14 11.50
C THR A 94 -15.11 14.62 12.72
N GLU A 95 -15.53 13.70 13.61
CA GLU A 95 -16.21 14.05 14.86
C GLU A 95 -15.28 14.36 16.05
N LEU A 96 -14.05 13.84 16.03
CA LEU A 96 -13.07 13.96 17.11
C LEU A 96 -11.76 14.49 16.50
N PRO A 97 -11.69 15.77 16.08
CA PRO A 97 -10.59 16.29 15.26
C PRO A 97 -9.22 16.31 15.96
N THR A 98 -9.15 15.96 17.24
CA THR A 98 -7.91 15.72 17.99
C THR A 98 -7.39 14.27 17.89
N LEU A 99 -8.13 13.39 17.22
CA LEU A 99 -7.76 11.99 16.93
C LEU A 99 -7.38 11.87 15.45
N CYS A 100 -6.23 11.26 15.16
CA CYS A 100 -5.79 10.98 13.79
C CYS A 100 -5.19 9.57 13.62
N PHE A 101 -5.10 9.14 12.37
CA PHE A 101 -4.49 7.89 11.93
C PHE A 101 -3.38 8.15 10.92
N VAL A 102 -2.16 8.34 11.41
CA VAL A 102 -0.98 8.52 10.56
C VAL A 102 -0.62 7.19 9.91
N GLY A 103 -0.33 7.22 8.60
CA GLY A 103 0.16 6.06 7.86
C GLY A 103 -0.89 5.04 7.45
N LEU A 104 -2.17 5.37 7.57
CA LEU A 104 -3.26 4.49 7.17
C LEU A 104 -3.28 4.18 5.66
N PRO A 105 -3.01 5.15 4.74
CA PRO A 105 -2.95 4.87 3.32
C PRO A 105 -1.85 3.87 2.93
N PHE A 106 -2.12 3.00 1.95
CA PHE A 106 -1.18 1.97 1.48
C PHE A 106 -0.94 2.04 -0.03
N LYS A 107 0.12 1.36 -0.52
CA LYS A 107 0.68 1.55 -1.87
C LYS A 107 1.12 3.03 -2.10
N VAL A 108 1.97 3.52 -1.18
CA VAL A 108 2.48 4.90 -1.13
C VAL A 108 4.02 4.91 -1.02
N LEU A 109 4.65 6.09 -1.13
CA LEU A 109 5.93 6.38 -0.50
C LEU A 109 5.73 6.67 1.00
N PRO A 110 6.20 5.79 1.92
CA PRO A 110 5.84 5.90 3.33
C PRO A 110 6.38 7.16 4.02
N PHE A 111 7.65 7.50 3.83
CA PHE A 111 8.24 8.64 4.56
C PHE A 111 7.66 9.99 4.15
N PRO A 112 7.47 10.30 2.85
CA PRO A 112 6.70 11.48 2.44
C PRO A 112 5.27 11.48 2.99
N LEU A 113 4.57 10.34 2.96
CA LEU A 113 3.22 10.23 3.54
C LEU A 113 3.21 10.66 5.01
N PHE A 114 4.08 10.07 5.83
CA PHE A 114 4.16 10.40 7.25
C PHE A 114 4.54 11.88 7.46
N HIS A 115 5.51 12.38 6.68
CA HIS A 115 5.96 13.77 6.77
C HIS A 115 4.81 14.75 6.55
N PHE A 116 4.06 14.62 5.46
CA PHE A 116 2.96 15.53 5.16
C PHE A 116 1.80 15.36 6.14
N GLN A 117 1.43 14.12 6.49
CA GLN A 117 0.32 13.86 7.42
C GLN A 117 0.60 14.42 8.82
N ILE A 118 1.79 14.17 9.37
CA ILE A 118 2.15 14.65 10.71
C ILE A 118 2.18 16.18 10.73
N GLN A 119 2.84 16.81 9.75
CA GLN A 119 2.88 18.26 9.68
C GLN A 119 1.47 18.85 9.58
N TYR A 120 0.63 18.33 8.68
CA TYR A 120 -0.74 18.81 8.50
C TYR A 120 -1.54 18.68 9.80
N PHE A 121 -1.52 17.52 10.43
CA PHE A 121 -2.25 17.30 11.69
C PHE A 121 -1.75 18.22 12.82
N MET A 122 -0.44 18.38 13.00
CA MET A 122 0.11 19.27 14.02
C MET A 122 -0.32 20.72 13.84
N ARG A 123 -0.40 21.21 12.60
CA ARG A 123 -0.89 22.57 12.29
C ARG A 123 -2.39 22.74 12.53
N THR A 124 -3.16 21.65 12.50
CA THR A 124 -4.58 21.70 12.89
C THR A 124 -4.73 21.77 14.41
N LEU A 125 -3.84 21.10 15.16
CA LEU A 125 -3.86 21.12 16.62
C LEU A 125 -3.40 22.45 17.22
N ASP A 126 -2.42 23.11 16.60
CA ASP A 126 -1.92 24.42 17.06
C ASP A 126 -2.74 25.62 16.53
N GLY A 127 -3.73 25.36 15.67
CA GLY A 127 -4.62 26.37 15.10
C GLY A 127 -4.03 27.15 13.92
N SER A 128 -2.83 26.80 13.44
CA SER A 128 -2.24 27.41 12.22
C SER A 128 -3.05 27.10 10.96
N ILE A 129 -3.71 25.93 10.94
CA ILE A 129 -4.64 25.51 9.88
C ILE A 129 -5.99 25.24 10.53
N SER A 130 -7.00 26.00 10.14
CA SER A 130 -8.39 25.70 10.51
C SER A 130 -8.91 24.54 9.68
N LEU A 131 -9.48 23.54 10.35
CA LEU A 131 -10.23 22.49 9.66
C LEU A 131 -11.56 23.06 9.12
N PRO A 132 -12.06 22.53 8.00
CA PRO A 132 -13.43 22.76 7.58
C PRO A 132 -14.44 22.32 8.65
N SER A 133 -15.71 22.68 8.45
CA SER A 133 -16.78 22.14 9.29
C SER A 133 -16.86 20.61 9.16
N LYS A 134 -17.43 19.95 10.17
CA LYS A 134 -17.62 18.50 10.16
C LYS A 134 -18.37 18.04 8.90
N ASP A 135 -19.42 18.76 8.50
CA ASP A 135 -20.25 18.37 7.36
C ASP A 135 -19.46 18.48 6.05
N GLU A 136 -18.64 19.53 5.88
CA GLU A 136 -17.73 19.64 4.73
C GLU A 136 -16.69 18.52 4.69
N MET A 137 -16.12 18.15 5.85
CA MET A 137 -15.17 17.03 5.93
C MET A 137 -15.81 15.69 5.61
N ASP A 138 -17.04 15.45 6.08
CA ASP A 138 -17.80 14.23 5.80
C ASP A 138 -18.18 14.15 4.31
N GLU A 139 -18.63 15.27 3.72
CA GLU A 139 -18.93 15.35 2.28
C GLU A 139 -17.70 15.07 1.42
N GLU A 140 -16.53 15.63 1.77
CA GLU A 140 -15.29 15.36 1.03
C GLU A 140 -14.87 13.89 1.16
N THR A 141 -14.97 13.32 2.37
CA THR A 141 -14.64 11.92 2.65
C THR A 141 -15.52 10.96 1.84
N GLU A 142 -16.82 11.25 1.74
CA GLU A 142 -17.73 10.43 0.96
C GLU A 142 -17.54 10.63 -0.55
N ARG A 143 -17.27 11.87 -1.00
CA ARG A 143 -16.95 12.16 -2.39
C ARG A 143 -15.71 11.38 -2.87
N ASP A 144 -14.65 11.33 -2.05
CA ASP A 144 -13.46 10.53 -2.35
C ASP A 144 -13.80 9.02 -2.45
N PHE A 145 -14.59 8.51 -1.52
CA PHE A 145 -14.99 7.09 -1.55
C PHE A 145 -15.82 6.75 -2.79
N GLN A 146 -16.80 7.57 -3.14
CA GLN A 146 -17.61 7.38 -4.35
C GLN A 146 -16.75 7.46 -5.63
N LYS A 147 -15.78 8.38 -5.68
CA LYS A 147 -14.82 8.45 -6.79
C LYS A 147 -14.03 7.15 -6.94
N ARG A 148 -13.61 6.52 -5.84
CA ARG A 148 -12.88 5.24 -5.86
C ARG A 148 -13.76 4.09 -6.35
N LEU A 149 -15.01 4.03 -5.92
CA LEU A 149 -15.98 3.04 -6.41
C LEU A 149 -16.24 3.20 -7.90
N ALA A 150 -16.34 4.43 -8.41
CA ALA A 150 -16.50 4.73 -9.83
C ALA A 150 -15.28 4.34 -10.69
N LEU A 151 -14.12 4.06 -10.06
CA LEU A 151 -12.93 3.50 -10.71
C LEU A 151 -12.85 1.97 -10.59
N ASP A 152 -13.97 1.31 -10.26
CA ASP A 152 -14.09 -0.14 -10.03
C ASP A 152 -13.13 -0.68 -8.95
N MET A 153 -12.69 0.20 -8.02
CA MET A 153 -11.87 -0.23 -6.89
C MET A 153 -12.74 -1.00 -5.89
N PRO A 154 -12.28 -2.15 -5.37
CA PRO A 154 -12.98 -2.85 -4.30
C PRO A 154 -13.20 -1.92 -3.08
N PRO A 155 -14.33 -1.99 -2.36
CA PRO A 155 -14.56 -1.18 -1.16
C PRO A 155 -13.47 -1.35 -0.09
N THR A 156 -12.84 -2.52 -0.01
CA THR A 156 -11.71 -2.81 0.88
C THR A 156 -10.42 -2.04 0.51
N TYR A 157 -10.39 -1.36 -0.64
CA TYR A 157 -9.27 -0.58 -1.13
C TYR A 157 -9.51 0.93 -0.92
N ALA A 158 -10.42 1.30 -0.02
CA ALA A 158 -10.76 2.69 0.31
C ALA A 158 -9.55 3.57 0.72
N HIS A 159 -8.47 2.97 1.25
CA HIS A 159 -7.23 3.67 1.60
C HIS A 159 -6.04 3.34 0.68
N GLN A 160 -6.28 2.64 -0.45
CA GLN A 160 -5.22 2.36 -1.41
C GLN A 160 -4.94 3.62 -2.25
N MET A 161 -3.70 4.10 -2.29
CA MET A 161 -3.38 5.30 -3.04
C MET A 161 -2.88 5.03 -4.46
N GLY A 162 -1.83 4.22 -4.63
CA GLY A 162 -1.23 4.04 -5.96
C GLY A 162 -0.81 5.39 -6.55
N SER A 163 -1.29 5.75 -7.74
CA SER A 163 -1.02 7.06 -8.35
C SER A 163 -1.70 8.24 -7.63
N MET A 164 -2.79 8.01 -6.89
CA MET A 164 -3.51 9.08 -6.18
C MET A 164 -2.69 9.72 -5.06
N GLN A 165 -1.61 9.07 -4.60
CA GLN A 165 -0.73 9.61 -3.56
C GLN A 165 -0.11 10.95 -3.95
N TRP A 166 0.14 11.18 -5.25
CA TRP A 166 0.84 12.37 -5.72
C TRP A 166 -0.01 13.62 -5.54
N ASP A 167 -1.28 13.54 -5.89
CA ASP A 167 -2.25 14.62 -5.69
C ASP A 167 -2.48 14.83 -4.19
N TYR A 168 -2.58 13.74 -3.42
CA TYR A 168 -2.71 13.80 -1.96
C TYR A 168 -1.52 14.52 -1.29
N PHE A 169 -0.29 14.21 -1.67
CA PHE A 169 0.90 14.90 -1.15
C PHE A 169 0.95 16.36 -1.59
N ALA A 170 0.59 16.66 -2.83
CA ALA A 170 0.54 18.03 -3.34
C ALA A 170 -0.49 18.87 -2.56
N GLU A 171 -1.67 18.31 -2.33
CA GLU A 171 -2.74 18.96 -1.57
C GLU A 171 -2.32 19.26 -0.13
N LEU A 172 -1.76 18.27 0.59
CA LEU A 172 -1.28 18.51 1.96
C LEU A 172 -0.15 19.55 1.99
N ALA A 173 0.77 19.51 1.03
CA ALA A 173 1.83 20.50 0.92
C ALA A 173 1.30 21.91 0.67
N ASP A 174 0.28 22.05 -0.17
CA ASP A 174 -0.39 23.33 -0.45
C ASP A 174 -1.09 23.87 0.79
N CYS A 175 -1.85 23.03 1.51
CA CYS A 175 -2.47 23.43 2.77
C CYS A 175 -1.44 23.90 3.82
N LEU A 176 -0.27 23.26 3.82
CA LEU A 176 0.85 23.58 4.71
C LEU A 176 1.66 24.81 4.26
N GLY A 177 1.48 25.29 3.02
CA GLY A 177 2.33 26.32 2.42
C GLY A 177 3.80 25.89 2.28
N ILE A 178 4.07 24.59 2.17
CA ILE A 178 5.44 24.05 2.01
C ILE A 178 5.67 23.54 0.59
N LYS A 179 6.95 23.26 0.26
CA LYS A 179 7.31 22.75 -1.07
C LYS A 179 6.70 21.37 -1.30
N ARG A 180 6.05 21.20 -2.45
CA ARG A 180 5.63 19.89 -2.98
C ARG A 180 6.85 19.01 -3.25
N LEU A 181 6.62 17.69 -3.35
CA LEU A 181 7.67 16.76 -3.77
C LEU A 181 8.17 17.11 -5.18
N PRO A 182 9.50 17.12 -5.41
CA PRO A 182 10.06 17.28 -6.74
C PRO A 182 9.56 16.18 -7.71
N PRO A 183 9.27 16.51 -8.98
CA PRO A 183 8.82 15.52 -9.97
C PRO A 183 9.72 14.29 -10.12
N VAL A 184 11.04 14.47 -10.01
CA VAL A 184 12.04 13.38 -10.04
C VAL A 184 11.75 12.26 -9.03
N VAL A 185 11.14 12.56 -7.88
CA VAL A 185 10.79 11.54 -6.87
C VAL A 185 9.76 10.56 -7.44
N ARG A 186 8.75 11.08 -8.14
CA ARG A 186 7.76 10.26 -8.85
C ARG A 186 8.41 9.48 -9.98
N MET A 187 9.31 10.11 -10.74
CA MET A 187 10.01 9.45 -11.85
C MET A 187 10.81 8.23 -11.37
N VAL A 188 11.55 8.36 -10.26
CA VAL A 188 12.27 7.22 -9.67
C VAL A 188 11.30 6.16 -9.16
N TYR A 189 10.21 6.56 -8.49
CA TYR A 189 9.21 5.61 -8.00
C TYR A 189 8.58 4.80 -9.15
N ASP A 190 8.14 5.47 -10.21
CA ASP A 190 7.52 4.84 -11.38
C ASP A 190 8.56 3.93 -12.09
N TYR A 191 9.80 4.40 -12.27
CA TYR A 191 10.89 3.60 -12.84
C TYR A 191 11.16 2.33 -12.03
N VAL A 192 11.31 2.44 -10.70
CA VAL A 192 11.57 1.27 -9.84
C VAL A 192 10.40 0.30 -9.84
N ALA A 193 9.16 0.81 -9.94
CA ALA A 193 7.98 -0.03 -10.03
C ALA A 193 7.96 -0.85 -11.33
N ASP A 194 8.36 -0.27 -12.46
CA ASP A 194 8.46 -0.97 -13.73
C ASP A 194 9.66 -1.93 -13.76
N ARG A 195 10.82 -1.51 -13.24
CA ARG A 195 12.00 -2.37 -13.14
C ARG A 195 11.74 -3.64 -12.32
N ARG A 196 10.93 -3.55 -11.26
CA ARG A 196 10.51 -4.72 -10.47
C ARG A 196 9.68 -5.72 -11.27
N LYS A 197 8.89 -5.26 -12.24
CA LYS A 197 8.10 -6.14 -13.13
C LYS A 197 9.00 -6.81 -14.17
N GLU A 198 9.98 -6.07 -14.68
CA GLU A 198 10.91 -6.53 -15.72
C GLU A 198 12.01 -7.46 -15.19
N ASP A 199 12.45 -7.27 -13.95
CA ASP A 199 13.59 -7.99 -13.38
C ASP A 199 13.44 -8.13 -11.85
N MET A 200 12.50 -8.98 -11.46
CA MET A 200 12.15 -9.17 -10.05
C MET A 200 13.32 -9.67 -9.19
N MET A 201 14.29 -10.38 -9.78
CA MET A 201 15.41 -10.96 -9.05
C MET A 201 16.54 -9.95 -8.80
N HIS A 202 16.73 -8.97 -9.70
CA HIS A 202 17.87 -8.06 -9.64
C HIS A 202 17.49 -6.58 -9.53
N TYR A 203 16.20 -6.20 -9.45
CA TYR A 203 15.81 -4.78 -9.32
C TYR A 203 16.40 -4.06 -8.09
N LYS A 204 16.93 -4.80 -7.10
CA LYS A 204 17.58 -4.26 -5.89
C LYS A 204 19.09 -4.00 -6.07
N THR A 205 19.68 -4.27 -7.23
CA THR A 205 21.13 -4.05 -7.51
C THR A 205 21.41 -2.69 -8.16
N GLU A 206 20.43 -1.80 -8.20
CA GLU A 206 20.57 -0.43 -8.72
C GLU A 206 20.44 0.59 -7.58
N SER A 207 21.26 1.62 -7.60
CA SER A 207 21.12 2.82 -6.77
C SER A 207 20.79 4.03 -7.63
N TYR A 208 20.09 4.99 -7.02
CA TYR A 208 19.54 6.14 -7.71
C TYR A 208 20.03 7.42 -7.05
N THR A 209 20.53 8.37 -7.84
CA THR A 209 20.95 9.69 -7.38
C THR A 209 20.09 10.75 -8.04
N LEU A 210 19.37 11.54 -7.25
CA LEU A 210 18.59 12.67 -7.76
C LEU A 210 19.55 13.78 -8.16
N LEU A 211 19.51 14.21 -9.43
CA LEU A 211 20.42 15.23 -9.96
C LEU A 211 19.78 16.62 -9.90
N ASP A 212 18.52 16.71 -10.32
CA ASP A 212 17.72 17.93 -10.30
C ASP A 212 16.22 17.59 -10.22
N HIS A 213 15.35 18.57 -10.50
CA HIS A 213 13.89 18.39 -10.41
C HIS A 213 13.29 17.39 -11.40
N GLY A 214 13.97 17.04 -12.48
CA GLY A 214 13.49 16.17 -13.55
C GLY A 214 14.44 15.05 -13.97
N HIS A 215 15.64 14.96 -13.37
CA HIS A 215 16.64 13.97 -13.77
C HIS A 215 17.22 13.20 -12.58
N PHE A 216 17.45 11.91 -12.79
CA PHE A 216 18.18 11.06 -11.86
C PHE A 216 19.20 10.19 -12.59
N ALA A 217 20.32 9.91 -11.93
CA ALA A 217 21.31 8.95 -12.39
C ALA A 217 21.00 7.57 -11.78
N ARG A 218 21.37 6.53 -12.54
CA ARG A 218 21.34 5.12 -12.10
C ARG A 218 22.77 4.62 -12.01
N ASN A 219 23.09 3.94 -10.92
CA ASN A 219 24.38 3.30 -10.74
C ASN A 219 24.17 1.84 -10.36
N GLN A 220 24.94 0.94 -10.96
CA GLN A 220 24.98 -0.45 -10.52
C GLN A 220 25.63 -0.53 -9.15
N VAL A 221 25.02 -1.30 -8.25
CA VAL A 221 25.55 -1.61 -6.93
C VAL A 221 26.01 -3.06 -6.99
N SER A 222 27.30 -3.29 -6.69
CA SER A 222 27.80 -4.65 -6.55
C SER A 222 27.09 -5.35 -5.38
N PRO A 223 26.69 -6.63 -5.55
CA PRO A 223 26.02 -7.39 -4.48
C PRO A 223 26.87 -7.50 -3.22
#